data_AF-S3LC86-F1
#
_entry.id   AF-S3LC86-F1
#
_cell.length_a   1.000
_cell.length_b   1.000
_cell.length_c   1.000
_cell.angle_alpha   90.00
_cell.angle_beta   90.00
_cell.angle_gamma   90.00
#
_symmetry.space_group_name_H-M   'P 1'
#
loop_
_entity.id
_entity.type
_entity.pdbx_description
1 polymer ?
#
loop_
_entity_poly.entity_id
_entity_poly.type
_entity_poly.pdbx_seq_one_letter_code
_entity_poly.pdbx_strand_id
1 'polypeptide(L)'
;MTNFKISFDTKNLENQFKKQLQDAQRKAKQEALKRQRTEIARNIVQKQEIIGGIRMLDKSSEVVLEVLLKLSEQCNSLDFEANYDELPDGYADGLTQILENLQAYGLVFRHIEFMGGNFMVILSPQARTYFKDKEEALRKEEEKQTTQNINITATGSNITFGSIINSTLSAENIVSTIEKEIEEKGGNDKEELKELLEEVKELCEGFQVNNPLPKRKKLMEKLSNHMSKHGWFYGEIVGLIGSAAMSAMM
;
A
#
# COMPACT_ATOMS: atom_id res chain seq x y z
N MET A 1 -10.20 84.53 -28.31
CA MET A 1 -10.46 83.08 -28.20
C MET A 1 -9.10 82.39 -28.14
N THR A 2 -8.74 81.83 -26.98
CA THR A 2 -7.40 81.28 -26.74
C THR A 2 -7.39 79.79 -27.09
N ASN A 3 -6.64 79.41 -28.12
CA ASN A 3 -6.50 78.01 -28.54
C ASN A 3 -5.61 77.25 -27.53
N PHE A 4 -6.24 76.47 -26.64
CA PHE A 4 -5.53 75.48 -25.84
C PHE A 4 -5.19 74.27 -26.72
N LYS A 5 -3.90 74.08 -27.02
CA LYS A 5 -3.39 72.86 -27.67
C LYS A 5 -2.86 71.92 -26.57
N ILE A 6 -3.63 70.90 -26.23
CA ILE A 6 -3.18 69.84 -25.32
C ILE A 6 -2.25 68.92 -26.13
N SER A 7 -0.95 68.92 -25.83
CA SER A 7 -0.02 67.93 -26.38
C SER A 7 -0.09 66.64 -25.56
N PHE A 8 -0.72 65.60 -26.10
CA PHE A 8 -0.66 64.26 -25.51
C PHE A 8 0.70 63.64 -25.79
N ASP A 9 1.45 63.30 -24.73
CA ASP A 9 2.72 62.57 -24.84
C ASP A 9 2.46 61.07 -25.07
N THR A 10 2.11 60.75 -26.32
CA THR A 10 1.70 59.42 -26.76
C THR A 10 2.78 58.35 -26.57
N LYS A 11 4.06 58.73 -26.57
CA LYS A 11 5.19 57.80 -26.41
C LYS A 11 5.33 57.28 -24.97
N ASN A 12 5.13 58.14 -23.97
CA ASN A 12 5.16 57.73 -22.56
C ASN A 12 4.01 56.75 -22.27
N LEU A 13 2.81 57.04 -22.80
CA LEU A 13 1.64 56.19 -22.68
C LEU A 13 1.88 54.80 -23.30
N GLU A 14 2.45 54.75 -24.51
CA GLU A 14 2.77 53.49 -25.20
C GLU A 14 3.78 52.64 -24.42
N ASN A 15 4.82 53.27 -23.83
CA ASN A 15 5.80 52.57 -23.00
C ASN A 15 5.18 52.01 -21.71
N GLN A 16 4.28 52.76 -21.06
CA GLN A 16 3.55 52.27 -19.88
C GLN A 16 2.64 51.08 -20.22
N PHE A 17 1.92 51.15 -21.35
CA PHE A 17 1.10 50.03 -21.83
C PHE A 17 1.95 48.80 -22.16
N LYS A 18 3.10 48.96 -22.82
CA LYS A 18 4.03 47.84 -23.09
C LYS A 18 4.55 47.21 -21.80
N LYS A 19 4.94 48.01 -20.81
CA LYS A 19 5.40 47.52 -19.51
C LYS A 19 4.29 46.77 -18.76
N GLN A 20 3.08 47.33 -18.72
CA GLN A 20 1.91 46.66 -18.12
C GLN A 20 1.57 45.34 -18.82
N LEU A 21 1.62 45.31 -20.15
CA LEU A 21 1.40 44.08 -20.93
C LEU A 21 2.47 43.03 -20.62
N GLN A 22 3.75 43.41 -20.54
CA GLN A 22 4.83 42.50 -20.18
C GLN A 22 4.69 41.98 -18.74
N ASP A 23 4.35 42.84 -17.78
CA ASP A 23 4.13 42.43 -16.39
C ASP A 23 2.90 41.52 -16.25
N ALA A 24 1.81 41.83 -16.96
CA ALA A 24 0.62 40.98 -17.00
C ALA A 24 0.92 39.62 -17.63
N GLN A 25 1.64 39.58 -18.75
CA GLN A 25 2.09 38.33 -19.38
C GLN A 25 3.01 37.52 -18.45
N ARG A 26 3.94 38.18 -17.75
CA ARG A 26 4.83 37.52 -16.78
C ARG A 26 4.04 36.91 -15.62
N LYS A 27 3.10 37.67 -15.04
CA LYS A 27 2.22 37.18 -13.97
C LYS A 27 1.35 36.02 -14.45
N ALA A 28 0.74 36.13 -15.63
CA ALA A 28 -0.08 35.08 -16.21
C ALA A 28 0.74 33.79 -16.47
N LYS A 29 1.97 33.91 -16.97
CA LYS A 29 2.89 32.77 -17.14
C LYS A 29 3.25 32.12 -15.81
N GLN A 30 3.57 32.92 -14.78
CA GLN A 30 3.87 32.42 -13.44
C GLN A 30 2.67 31.69 -12.82
N GLU A 31 1.46 32.25 -12.97
CA GLU A 31 0.23 31.65 -12.47
C GLU A 31 -0.11 30.36 -13.21
N ALA A 32 0.03 30.33 -14.55
CA ALA A 32 -0.16 29.12 -15.35
C ALA A 32 0.80 28.01 -14.93
N LEU A 33 2.09 28.33 -14.75
CA LEU A 33 3.10 27.37 -14.29
C LEU A 33 2.78 26.87 -12.87
N LYS A 34 2.33 27.75 -11.98
CA LYS A 34 1.89 27.36 -10.63
C LYS A 34 0.71 26.38 -10.70
N ARG A 35 -0.32 26.69 -11.50
CA ARG A 35 -1.48 25.82 -11.70
C ARG A 35 -1.07 24.46 -12.26
N GLN A 36 -0.18 24.43 -13.24
CA GLN A 36 0.35 23.19 -13.81
C GLN A 36 1.05 22.33 -12.74
N ARG A 37 1.88 22.94 -11.89
CA ARG A 37 2.55 22.22 -10.80
C ARG A 37 1.59 21.67 -9.76
N THR A 38 0.58 22.46 -9.38
CA THR A 38 -0.49 22.00 -8.47
C THR A 38 -1.28 20.84 -9.08
N GLU A 39 -1.58 20.88 -10.38
CA GLU A 39 -2.26 19.79 -11.09
C GLU A 39 -1.42 18.51 -11.12
N ILE A 40 -0.12 18.64 -11.43
CA ILE A 40 0.84 17.52 -11.41
C ILE A 40 0.91 16.91 -10.01
N ALA A 41 1.10 17.74 -8.98
CA ALA A 41 1.15 17.30 -7.59
C ALA A 41 -0.12 16.53 -7.20
N ARG A 42 -1.30 17.08 -7.52
CA ARG A 42 -2.58 16.43 -7.26
C ARG A 42 -2.71 15.08 -7.97
N ASN A 43 -2.26 14.99 -9.22
CA ASN A 43 -2.29 13.75 -9.99
C ASN A 43 -1.34 12.68 -9.41
N ILE A 44 -0.13 13.08 -9.02
CA ILE A 44 0.85 12.19 -8.37
C ILE A 44 0.26 11.64 -7.06
N VAL A 45 -0.24 12.53 -6.20
CA VAL A 45 -0.89 12.17 -4.93
C VAL A 45 -2.01 11.17 -5.20
N GLN A 46 -2.92 11.46 -6.13
CA GLN A 46 -4.05 10.58 -6.45
C GLN A 46 -3.64 9.18 -6.92
N LYS A 47 -2.52 9.07 -7.65
CA LYS A 47 -1.98 7.80 -8.15
C LYS A 47 -1.29 6.96 -7.08
N GLN A 48 -0.86 7.56 -5.98
CA GLN A 48 -0.24 6.80 -4.90
C GLN A 48 -1.25 5.91 -4.19
N GLU A 49 -0.77 4.74 -3.80
CA GLU A 49 -1.53 3.74 -3.06
C GLU A 49 -1.92 4.25 -1.66
N ILE A 50 -3.06 3.76 -1.17
CA ILE A 50 -3.51 3.99 0.19
C ILE A 50 -3.41 2.68 0.95
N ILE A 51 -2.51 2.62 1.94
CA ILE A 51 -2.32 1.45 2.79
C ILE A 51 -2.71 1.83 4.21
N GLY A 52 -3.57 1.03 4.87
CA GLY A 52 -4.02 1.30 6.23
C GLY A 52 -4.69 2.67 6.44
N GLY A 53 -5.23 3.28 5.39
CA GLY A 53 -5.84 4.62 5.43
C GLY A 53 -4.86 5.78 5.23
N ILE A 54 -3.57 5.49 5.02
CA ILE A 54 -2.51 6.48 4.78
C ILE A 54 -2.13 6.44 3.31
N ARG A 55 -2.02 7.61 2.71
CA ARG A 55 -1.55 7.73 1.33
C ARG A 55 -0.02 7.70 1.32
N MET A 56 0.54 6.74 0.60
CA MET A 56 1.99 6.60 0.50
C MET A 56 2.58 7.78 -0.30
N LEU A 57 3.75 8.26 0.12
CA LEU A 57 4.51 9.24 -0.63
C LEU A 57 5.29 8.57 -1.76
N ASP A 58 5.54 9.31 -2.83
CA ASP A 58 6.53 8.91 -3.82
C ASP A 58 7.94 8.96 -3.23
N LYS A 59 8.85 8.15 -3.79
CA LYS A 59 10.22 7.98 -3.27
C LYS A 59 10.97 9.30 -3.11
N SER A 60 10.78 10.25 -4.03
CA SER A 60 11.48 11.54 -3.96
C SER A 60 10.94 12.42 -2.83
N SER A 61 9.61 12.44 -2.67
CA SER A 61 8.96 13.14 -1.55
C SER A 61 9.33 12.56 -0.18
N GLU A 62 9.50 11.24 -0.06
CA GLU A 62 9.95 10.61 1.20
C GLU A 62 11.35 11.06 1.62
N VAL A 63 12.30 11.00 0.67
CA VAL A 63 13.69 11.39 0.94
C VAL A 63 13.78 12.85 1.39
N VAL A 64 13.08 13.75 0.68
CA VAL A 64 13.07 15.17 1.04
C VAL A 64 12.38 15.39 2.39
N LEU A 65 11.24 14.75 2.64
CA LEU A 65 10.54 14.89 3.91
C LEU A 65 11.41 14.45 5.10
N GLU A 66 12.16 13.37 4.97
CA GLU A 66 13.07 12.89 6.02
C GLU A 66 14.13 13.95 6.37
N VAL A 67 14.71 14.59 5.34
CA VAL A 67 15.69 15.67 5.53
C VAL A 67 15.04 16.89 6.18
N LEU A 68 13.86 17.31 5.70
CA LEU A 68 13.13 18.43 6.29
C LEU A 68 12.79 18.20 7.76
N LEU A 69 12.44 16.98 8.15
CA LEU A 69 12.19 16.63 9.55
C LEU A 69 13.46 16.75 10.40
N LYS A 70 14.60 16.25 9.91
CA LYS A 70 15.89 16.38 10.60
C LYS A 70 16.27 17.85 10.82
N LEU A 71 16.09 18.69 9.80
CA LEU A 71 16.32 20.14 9.90
C LEU A 71 15.35 20.79 10.90
N SER A 72 14.07 20.40 10.89
CA SER A 72 13.07 20.89 11.84
C SER A 72 13.41 20.56 13.30
N GLU A 73 14.08 19.42 13.54
CA GLU A 73 14.54 19.01 14.86
C GLU A 73 15.76 19.81 15.30
N GLN A 74 16.71 20.06 14.39
CA GLN A 74 17.89 20.90 14.66
C GLN A 74 17.48 22.35 14.98
N CYS A 75 16.51 22.90 14.26
CA CYS A 75 15.98 24.24 14.49
C CYS A 75 14.94 24.32 15.61
N ASN A 76 14.52 23.16 16.17
CA ASN A 76 13.42 23.04 17.14
C ASN A 76 12.15 23.82 16.74
N SER A 77 11.85 23.85 15.44
CA SER A 77 10.76 24.62 14.85
C SER A 77 10.21 23.91 13.62
N LEU A 78 8.90 24.03 13.38
CA LEU A 78 8.24 23.57 12.15
C LEU A 78 8.33 24.59 11.01
N ASP A 79 8.76 25.80 11.32
CA ASP A 79 9.03 26.90 10.39
C ASP A 79 10.53 27.21 10.44
N PHE A 80 11.22 26.95 9.34
CA PHE A 80 12.66 27.11 9.25
C PHE A 80 13.12 27.44 7.83
N GLU A 81 14.30 28.04 7.73
CA GLU A 81 15.03 28.28 6.50
C GLU A 81 16.16 27.26 6.38
N ALA A 82 16.40 26.76 5.17
CA ALA A 82 17.43 25.79 4.85
C ALA A 82 18.08 26.11 3.50
N ASN A 83 19.31 25.64 3.30
CA ASN A 83 20.03 25.77 2.04
C ASN A 83 19.83 24.53 1.15
N TYR A 84 19.87 24.70 -0.18
CA TYR A 84 19.86 23.57 -1.10
C TYR A 84 21.03 22.59 -0.89
N ASP A 85 22.17 23.05 -0.37
CA ASP A 85 23.34 22.22 -0.03
C ASP A 85 23.07 21.22 1.11
N GLU A 86 22.00 21.44 1.90
CA GLU A 86 21.58 20.52 2.96
C GLU A 86 20.72 19.36 2.42
N LEU A 87 20.32 19.42 1.15
CA LEU A 87 19.56 18.36 0.48
C LEU A 87 20.51 17.35 -0.19
N PRO A 88 20.06 16.10 -0.38
CA PRO A 88 20.83 15.11 -1.12
C PRO A 88 21.07 15.54 -2.58
N ASP A 89 22.20 15.11 -3.14
CA ASP A 89 22.59 15.38 -4.51
C ASP A 89 21.47 15.01 -5.51
N GLY A 90 21.16 15.92 -6.43
CA GLY A 90 20.15 15.74 -7.48
C GLY A 90 18.71 16.13 -7.09
N TYR A 91 18.47 16.58 -5.85
CA TYR A 91 17.14 17.02 -5.41
C TYR A 91 16.92 18.53 -5.50
N ALA A 92 17.99 19.33 -5.62
CA ALA A 92 17.91 20.79 -5.72
C ALA A 92 17.11 21.26 -6.95
N ASP A 93 17.39 20.70 -8.14
CA ASP A 93 16.73 21.09 -9.40
C ASP A 93 15.23 20.74 -9.45
N GLY A 94 14.80 19.79 -8.61
CA GLY A 94 13.41 19.32 -8.53
C GLY A 94 12.65 19.80 -7.28
N LEU A 95 13.29 20.55 -6.38
CA LEU A 95 12.76 20.79 -5.04
C LEU A 95 11.38 21.45 -5.08
N THR A 96 11.17 22.47 -5.93
CA THR A 96 9.87 23.14 -6.02
C THR A 96 8.73 22.16 -6.26
N GLN A 97 8.92 21.20 -7.17
CA GLN A 97 7.87 20.23 -7.49
C GLN A 97 7.66 19.25 -6.34
N ILE A 98 8.73 18.84 -5.66
CA ILE A 98 8.64 17.95 -4.49
C ILE A 98 7.91 18.64 -3.33
N LEU A 99 8.19 19.93 -3.08
CA LEU A 99 7.49 20.72 -2.06
C LEU A 99 6.00 20.92 -2.42
N GLU A 100 5.67 21.13 -3.69
CA GLU A 100 4.27 21.15 -4.15
C GLU A 100 3.58 19.80 -3.95
N ASN A 101 4.29 18.68 -4.18
CA ASN A 101 3.77 17.34 -3.89
C ASN A 101 3.48 17.20 -2.39
N LEU A 102 4.46 17.50 -1.53
CA LEU A 102 4.32 17.45 -0.06
C LEU A 102 3.20 18.36 0.44
N GLN A 103 2.97 19.51 -0.19
CA GLN A 103 1.84 20.39 0.10
C GLN A 103 0.51 19.76 -0.30
N ALA A 104 0.45 19.06 -1.43
CA ALA A 104 -0.73 18.33 -1.88
C ALA A 104 -1.04 17.08 -1.02
N TYR A 105 -0.04 16.46 -0.39
CA TYR A 105 -0.23 15.45 0.66
C TYR A 105 -0.67 16.06 2.01
N GLY A 106 -0.65 17.39 2.16
CA GLY A 106 -0.97 18.08 3.41
C GLY A 106 0.16 18.08 4.44
N LEU A 107 1.38 17.69 4.05
CA LEU A 107 2.54 17.59 4.94
C LEU A 107 3.31 18.90 5.04
N VAL A 108 3.26 19.74 4.00
CA VAL A 108 3.80 21.11 3.97
C VAL A 108 2.63 22.09 3.89
N PHE A 109 2.62 23.14 4.71
CA PHE A 109 1.61 24.21 4.60
C PHE A 109 2.03 25.29 3.60
N ARG A 110 3.31 25.61 3.57
CA ARG A 110 3.86 26.64 2.69
C ARG A 110 5.34 26.40 2.47
N HIS A 111 5.80 26.77 1.29
CA HIS A 111 7.21 26.93 0.98
C HIS A 111 7.49 28.24 0.25
N ILE A 112 8.70 28.78 0.42
CA ILE A 112 9.21 29.97 -0.27
C ILE A 112 10.64 29.68 -0.70
N GLU A 113 10.93 29.88 -1.98
CA GLU A 113 12.29 29.74 -2.51
C GLU A 113 12.90 31.11 -2.77
N PHE A 114 14.11 31.33 -2.27
CA PHE A 114 14.84 32.59 -2.41
C PHE A 114 15.88 32.46 -3.52
N MET A 115 16.14 33.56 -4.24
CA MET A 115 17.12 33.59 -5.34
C MET A 115 18.58 33.33 -4.92
N GLY A 116 18.85 33.18 -3.62
CA GLY A 116 20.18 33.00 -3.04
C GLY A 116 20.57 31.54 -2.74
N GLY A 117 19.78 30.57 -3.17
CA GLY A 117 20.07 29.15 -2.89
C GLY A 117 19.47 28.63 -1.58
N ASN A 118 18.60 29.42 -0.95
CA ASN A 118 17.92 29.08 0.29
C ASN A 118 16.42 28.94 0.04
N PHE A 119 15.76 28.18 0.91
CA PHE A 119 14.31 28.06 0.93
C PHE A 119 13.79 28.05 2.37
N MET A 120 12.57 28.53 2.55
CA MET A 120 11.84 28.47 3.80
C MET A 120 10.68 27.51 3.64
N VAL A 121 10.46 26.66 4.64
CA VAL A 121 9.36 25.70 4.65
C VAL A 121 8.61 25.74 5.98
N ILE A 122 7.30 25.61 5.89
CA ILE A 122 6.41 25.44 7.03
C ILE A 122 5.83 24.04 6.96
N LEU A 123 6.33 23.15 7.83
CA LEU A 123 5.85 21.78 7.95
C LEU A 123 4.54 21.74 8.75
N SER A 124 3.65 20.83 8.37
CA SER A 124 2.47 20.50 9.16
C SER A 124 2.87 19.64 10.37
N PRO A 125 2.09 19.64 11.47
CA PRO A 125 2.30 18.71 12.57
C PRO A 125 2.23 17.23 12.15
N GLN A 126 1.43 16.91 11.13
CA GLN A 126 1.26 15.56 10.59
C GLN A 126 2.53 15.04 9.90
N ALA A 127 3.40 15.94 9.42
CA ALA A 127 4.69 15.55 8.87
C ALA A 127 5.55 14.76 9.86
N ARG A 128 5.46 15.07 11.17
CA ARG A 128 6.26 14.40 12.21
C ARG A 128 5.82 12.97 12.48
N THR A 129 4.55 12.65 12.24
CA THR A 129 4.00 11.32 12.52
C THR A 129 3.96 10.43 11.27
N TYR A 130 4.04 11.01 10.06
CA TYR A 130 3.91 10.29 8.79
C TYR A 130 4.68 8.96 8.75
N PHE A 131 5.98 8.95 9.08
CA PHE A 131 6.79 7.72 9.01
C PHE A 131 6.36 6.66 10.04
N LYS A 132 5.96 7.08 11.23
CA LYS A 132 5.42 6.16 12.26
C LYS A 132 4.07 5.60 11.83
N ASP A 133 3.20 6.47 11.33
CA ASP A 133 1.87 6.10 10.87
C ASP A 133 1.99 5.14 9.67
N LYS A 134 2.93 5.40 8.74
CA LYS A 134 3.26 4.52 7.61
C LYS A 134 3.68 3.13 8.07
N GLU A 135 4.60 3.04 9.04
CA GLU A 135 5.05 1.77 9.59
C GLU A 135 3.91 0.99 10.26
N GLU A 136 3.06 1.68 11.03
CA GLU A 136 1.89 1.06 11.67
C GLU A 136 0.85 0.58 10.64
N ALA A 137 0.64 1.35 9.57
CA ALA A 137 -0.27 0.98 8.49
C ALA A 137 0.24 -0.25 7.72
N LEU A 138 1.54 -0.31 7.42
CA LEU A 138 2.17 -1.47 6.78
C LEU A 138 2.04 -2.71 7.69
N ARG A 139 2.36 -2.57 8.98
CA ARG A 139 2.24 -3.68 9.94
C ARG A 139 0.81 -4.19 10.05
N LYS A 140 -0.19 -3.30 10.13
CA LYS A 140 -1.61 -3.70 10.16
C LYS A 140 -2.06 -4.39 8.87
N GLU A 141 -1.52 -3.98 7.73
CA GLU A 141 -1.84 -4.63 6.45
C GLU A 141 -1.18 -6.00 6.35
N GLU A 142 0.06 -6.15 6.80
CA GLU A 142 0.73 -7.44 6.94
C GLU A 142 -0.01 -8.37 7.93
N GLU A 143 -0.46 -7.85 9.07
CA GLU A 143 -1.30 -8.57 10.05
C GLU A 143 -2.65 -9.02 9.44
N LYS A 144 -3.27 -8.21 8.58
CA LYS A 144 -4.50 -8.58 7.87
C LYS A 144 -4.25 -9.64 6.79
N GLN A 145 -3.18 -9.50 6.01
CA GLN A 145 -2.81 -10.49 5.00
C GLN A 145 -2.45 -11.84 5.62
N THR A 146 -1.85 -11.83 6.81
CA THR A 146 -1.53 -13.05 7.59
C THR A 146 -2.73 -13.66 8.32
N THR A 147 -3.90 -12.99 8.34
CA THR A 147 -5.12 -13.49 8.97
C THR A 147 -6.25 -13.65 7.94
N GLN A 148 -6.01 -14.45 6.90
CA GLN A 148 -7.11 -14.89 6.03
C GLN A 148 -7.79 -16.13 6.64
N ASN A 149 -9.04 -15.97 7.07
CA ASN A 149 -9.88 -17.09 7.47
C ASN A 149 -10.60 -17.61 6.21
N ILE A 150 -10.30 -18.84 5.79
CA ILE A 150 -11.06 -19.52 4.73
C ILE A 150 -12.28 -20.17 5.39
N ASN A 151 -13.46 -19.72 5.01
CA ASN A 151 -14.72 -20.35 5.40
C ASN A 151 -15.18 -21.25 4.26
N ILE A 152 -15.15 -22.56 4.47
CA ILE A 152 -15.72 -23.53 3.54
C ILE A 152 -17.09 -23.96 4.07
N THR A 153 -18.13 -23.67 3.31
CA THR A 153 -19.51 -24.09 3.61
C THR A 153 -19.77 -25.43 2.94
N ALA A 154 -19.89 -26.51 3.72
CA ALA A 154 -20.34 -27.82 3.25
C ALA A 154 -21.74 -28.10 3.79
N THR A 155 -22.56 -28.85 3.04
CA THR A 155 -23.93 -29.22 3.45
C THR A 155 -23.92 -29.90 4.82
N GLY A 156 -24.24 -29.14 5.87
CA GLY A 156 -24.34 -29.60 7.26
C GLY A 156 -23.31 -29.01 8.25
N SER A 157 -22.22 -28.36 7.80
CA SER A 157 -21.19 -27.79 8.68
C SER A 157 -20.50 -26.56 8.07
N ASN A 158 -20.21 -25.56 8.91
CA ASN A 158 -19.27 -24.48 8.60
C ASN A 158 -17.92 -24.83 9.20
N ILE A 159 -16.89 -24.96 8.35
CA ILE A 159 -15.51 -25.13 8.81
C ILE A 159 -14.84 -23.76 8.72
N THR A 160 -14.39 -23.27 9.86
CA THR A 160 -13.70 -21.98 10.02
C THR A 160 -12.25 -22.31 10.31
N PHE A 161 -11.36 -22.20 9.31
CA PHE A 161 -9.92 -22.34 9.56
C PHE A 161 -9.41 -21.04 10.19
N GLY A 162 -8.93 -21.12 11.42
CA GLY A 162 -8.34 -19.96 12.12
C GLY A 162 -6.96 -19.63 11.55
N SER A 163 -6.75 -18.35 11.21
CA SER A 163 -5.47 -17.68 10.90
C SER A 163 -4.46 -18.52 10.10
N ILE A 164 -4.51 -18.42 8.76
CA ILE A 164 -3.47 -18.96 7.87
C ILE A 164 -2.24 -18.03 7.92
N ILE A 165 -1.38 -18.21 8.92
CA ILE A 165 -0.16 -17.40 9.14
C ILE A 165 0.88 -17.76 8.08
N ASN A 166 1.06 -16.93 7.04
CA ASN A 166 2.20 -16.92 6.11
C ASN A 166 2.71 -18.29 5.61
N SER A 167 1.85 -19.29 5.71
CA SER A 167 2.15 -20.67 5.40
C SER A 167 1.61 -20.81 4.01
N THR A 168 2.50 -21.06 3.05
CA THR A 168 2.11 -21.79 1.86
C THR A 168 1.12 -22.86 2.32
N LEU A 169 -0.08 -22.88 1.74
CA LEU A 169 -1.09 -23.92 1.92
C LEU A 169 -0.50 -25.25 1.43
N SER A 170 0.54 -25.73 2.12
CA SER A 170 1.26 -26.93 1.80
C SER A 170 0.54 -28.06 2.51
N ALA A 171 0.27 -29.10 1.74
CA ALA A 171 -0.38 -30.31 2.24
C ALA A 171 0.32 -30.85 3.49
N GLU A 172 1.65 -30.63 3.64
CA GLU A 172 2.43 -31.08 4.78
C GLU A 172 2.02 -30.44 6.12
N ASN A 173 1.72 -29.14 6.13
CA ASN A 173 1.33 -28.42 7.34
C ASN A 173 -0.08 -28.83 7.80
N ILE A 174 -1.01 -29.03 6.86
CA ILE A 174 -2.35 -29.54 7.14
C ILE A 174 -2.25 -30.96 7.69
N VAL A 175 -1.44 -31.83 7.07
CA VAL A 175 -1.30 -33.22 7.52
C VAL A 175 -0.73 -33.31 8.93
N SER A 176 0.32 -32.56 9.26
CA SER A 176 0.89 -32.58 10.63
C SER A 176 -0.12 -32.13 11.70
N THR A 177 -1.02 -31.21 11.35
CA THR A 177 -2.10 -30.77 12.24
C THR A 177 -3.13 -31.89 12.45
N ILE A 178 -3.54 -32.57 11.37
CA ILE A 178 -4.47 -33.71 11.45
C ILE A 178 -3.86 -34.86 12.25
N GLU A 179 -2.58 -35.18 12.06
CA GLU A 179 -1.87 -36.22 12.82
C GLU A 179 -1.93 -35.95 14.34
N LYS A 180 -1.72 -34.69 14.73
CA LYS A 180 -1.83 -34.25 16.13
C LYS A 180 -3.26 -34.35 16.65
N GLU A 181 -4.25 -33.92 15.87
CA GLU A 181 -5.66 -34.02 16.27
C GLU A 181 -6.15 -35.47 16.38
N ILE A 182 -5.66 -36.39 15.54
CA ILE A 182 -5.93 -37.83 15.68
C ILE A 182 -5.38 -38.32 17.01
N GLU A 183 -4.18 -37.88 17.40
CA GLU A 183 -3.59 -38.29 18.68
C GLU A 183 -4.37 -37.77 19.90
N GLU A 184 -4.97 -36.58 19.78
CA GLU A 184 -5.75 -35.96 20.86
C GLU A 184 -7.22 -36.44 20.91
N LYS A 185 -7.87 -36.62 19.74
CA LYS A 185 -9.32 -36.83 19.60
C LYS A 185 -9.71 -38.19 19.00
N GLY A 186 -8.77 -38.94 18.42
CA GLY A 186 -9.05 -40.18 17.68
C GLY A 186 -9.46 -41.39 18.52
N GLY A 187 -9.26 -41.35 19.83
CA GLY A 187 -9.73 -42.39 20.75
C GLY A 187 -9.21 -43.80 20.39
N ASN A 188 -10.13 -44.75 20.17
CA ASN A 188 -9.81 -46.14 19.79
C ASN A 188 -9.64 -46.34 18.27
N ASP A 189 -9.95 -45.33 17.45
CA ASP A 189 -9.89 -45.44 15.98
C ASP A 189 -8.64 -44.74 15.43
N LYS A 190 -7.66 -44.40 16.29
CA LYS A 190 -6.45 -43.66 15.93
C LYS A 190 -5.68 -44.30 14.78
N GLU A 191 -5.43 -45.60 14.86
CA GLU A 191 -4.73 -46.34 13.80
C GLU A 191 -5.48 -46.27 12.46
N GLU A 192 -6.81 -46.38 12.49
CA GLU A 192 -7.66 -46.35 11.28
C GLU A 192 -7.73 -44.93 10.68
N LEU A 193 -7.79 -43.89 11.51
CA LEU A 193 -7.72 -42.50 11.07
C LEU A 193 -6.35 -42.14 10.49
N LYS A 194 -5.26 -42.68 11.04
CA LYS A 194 -3.90 -42.52 10.49
C LYS A 194 -3.76 -43.22 9.14
N GLU A 195 -4.30 -44.43 8.98
CA GLU A 195 -4.35 -45.14 7.69
C GLU A 195 -5.12 -44.33 6.65
N LEU A 196 -6.28 -43.78 7.02
CA LEU A 196 -7.11 -42.94 6.15
C LEU A 196 -6.39 -41.65 5.74
N LEU A 197 -5.69 -41.00 6.67
CA LEU A 197 -4.92 -39.79 6.39
C LEU A 197 -3.80 -40.07 5.38
N GLU A 198 -3.10 -41.19 5.53
CA GLU A 198 -2.04 -41.59 4.61
C GLU A 198 -2.58 -41.88 3.20
N GLU A 199 -3.71 -42.58 3.09
CA GLU A 199 -4.39 -42.80 1.79
C GLU A 199 -4.80 -41.48 1.11
N VAL A 200 -5.17 -40.46 1.88
CA VAL A 200 -5.49 -39.12 1.36
C VAL A 200 -4.22 -38.33 1.01
N LYS A 201 -3.13 -38.53 1.74
CA LYS A 201 -1.81 -37.95 1.46
C LYS A 201 -1.30 -38.41 0.10
N GLU A 202 -1.33 -39.72 -0.15
CA GLU A 202 -1.00 -40.32 -1.45
C GLU A 202 -1.90 -39.77 -2.57
N LEU A 203 -3.18 -39.55 -2.29
CA LEU A 203 -4.12 -38.95 -3.24
C LEU A 203 -3.73 -37.52 -3.59
N CYS A 204 -3.26 -36.75 -2.61
CA CYS A 204 -2.84 -35.37 -2.78
C CYS A 204 -1.49 -35.24 -3.51
N GLU A 205 -0.53 -36.13 -3.24
CA GLU A 205 0.74 -36.18 -3.96
C GLU A 205 0.58 -36.56 -5.43
N GLY A 206 -0.52 -37.24 -5.77
CA GLY A 206 -0.88 -37.60 -7.14
C GLY A 206 -1.51 -36.49 -7.99
N PHE A 207 -1.72 -35.27 -7.46
CA PHE A 207 -2.28 -34.16 -8.24
C PHE A 207 -1.30 -33.66 -9.32
N GLN A 208 -1.74 -33.71 -10.57
CA GLN A 208 -1.06 -33.06 -11.71
C GLN A 208 -2.11 -32.32 -12.55
N VAL A 209 -1.71 -31.22 -13.20
CA VAL A 209 -2.54 -30.34 -14.06
C VAL A 209 -3.46 -31.11 -15.03
N ASN A 210 -3.07 -32.32 -15.44
CA ASN A 210 -3.76 -33.11 -16.46
C ASN A 210 -4.49 -34.38 -15.96
N ASN A 211 -4.60 -34.62 -14.65
CA ASN A 211 -5.28 -35.80 -14.14
C ASN A 211 -6.11 -35.49 -12.87
N PRO A 212 -7.40 -35.13 -13.00
CA PRO A 212 -8.26 -34.90 -11.84
C PRO A 212 -8.42 -36.19 -11.03
N LEU A 213 -8.52 -36.03 -9.69
CA LEU A 213 -8.69 -37.05 -8.66
C LEU A 213 -9.05 -38.46 -9.19
N PRO A 214 -8.15 -39.46 -9.07
CA PRO A 214 -8.53 -40.83 -9.39
C PRO A 214 -9.71 -41.22 -8.49
N LYS A 215 -10.81 -41.71 -9.09
CA LYS A 215 -12.02 -42.10 -8.36
C LYS A 215 -11.75 -43.30 -7.45
N ARG A 216 -11.22 -43.06 -6.25
CA ARG A 216 -11.06 -44.07 -5.20
C ARG A 216 -12.37 -44.18 -4.41
N LYS A 217 -13.40 -44.79 -5.02
CA LYS A 217 -14.70 -45.03 -4.37
C LYS A 217 -14.57 -45.66 -2.98
N LYS A 218 -13.63 -46.59 -2.84
CA LYS A 218 -13.34 -47.29 -1.58
C LYS A 218 -12.82 -46.35 -0.47
N LEU A 219 -11.97 -45.38 -0.80
CA LEU A 219 -11.48 -44.37 0.16
C LEU A 219 -12.62 -43.46 0.62
N MET A 220 -13.45 -43.00 -0.30
CA MET A 220 -14.62 -42.17 0.02
C MET A 220 -15.66 -42.92 0.85
N GLU A 221 -15.84 -44.22 0.59
CA GLU A 221 -16.70 -45.10 1.39
C GLU A 221 -16.15 -45.29 2.81
N LYS A 222 -14.84 -45.52 2.97
CA LYS A 222 -14.19 -45.55 4.29
C LYS A 222 -14.35 -44.21 5.02
N LEU A 223 -14.08 -43.08 4.37
CA LEU A 223 -14.26 -41.74 4.94
C LEU A 223 -15.71 -41.48 5.39
N SER A 224 -16.69 -41.88 4.57
CA SER A 224 -18.11 -41.74 4.89
C SER A 224 -18.52 -42.59 6.10
N ASN A 225 -17.95 -43.79 6.26
CA ASN A 225 -18.24 -44.65 7.41
C ASN A 225 -17.75 -44.02 8.73
N HIS A 226 -16.64 -43.29 8.69
CA HIS A 226 -16.07 -42.60 9.86
C HIS A 226 -16.67 -41.21 10.11
N MET A 227 -17.33 -40.61 9.12
CA MET A 227 -17.94 -39.28 9.21
C MET A 227 -18.92 -39.13 10.39
N SER A 228 -19.70 -40.18 10.69
CA SER A 228 -20.70 -40.13 11.77
C SER A 228 -20.09 -40.10 13.17
N LYS A 229 -18.86 -40.62 13.32
CA LYS A 229 -18.14 -40.71 14.61
C LYS A 229 -17.07 -39.63 14.75
N HIS A 230 -16.41 -39.27 13.64
CA HIS A 230 -15.30 -38.32 13.55
C HIS A 230 -15.57 -37.24 12.51
N GLY A 231 -16.69 -36.53 12.66
CA GLY A 231 -17.07 -35.46 11.73
C GLY A 231 -16.04 -34.33 11.61
N TRP A 232 -15.23 -34.10 12.65
CA TRP A 232 -14.10 -33.18 12.64
C TRP A 232 -13.02 -33.61 11.65
N PHE A 233 -12.69 -34.90 11.61
CA PHE A 233 -11.66 -35.48 10.73
C PHE A 233 -12.06 -35.35 9.25
N TYR A 234 -13.32 -35.59 8.91
CA TYR A 234 -13.81 -35.41 7.54
C TYR A 234 -13.65 -33.97 7.04
N GLY A 235 -13.90 -32.99 7.91
CA GLY A 235 -13.72 -31.58 7.56
C GLY A 235 -12.28 -31.24 7.21
N GLU A 236 -11.32 -31.77 7.97
CA GLU A 236 -9.89 -31.62 7.72
C GLU A 236 -9.44 -32.30 6.42
N ILE A 237 -9.94 -33.51 6.13
CA ILE A 237 -9.65 -34.24 4.87
C ILE A 237 -10.13 -33.46 3.64
N VAL A 238 -11.32 -32.87 3.69
CA VAL A 238 -11.84 -32.04 2.58
C VAL A 238 -10.98 -30.78 2.39
N GLY A 239 -10.51 -30.16 3.48
CA GLY A 239 -9.59 -29.03 3.43
C GLY A 239 -8.26 -29.38 2.77
N LEU A 240 -7.67 -30.52 3.14
CA LEU A 240 -6.43 -31.04 2.58
C LEU A 240 -6.53 -31.25 1.05
N ILE A 241 -7.60 -31.90 0.60
CA ILE A 241 -7.85 -32.17 -0.83
C ILE A 241 -8.04 -30.86 -1.60
N GLY A 242 -8.81 -29.91 -1.05
CA GLY A 242 -9.04 -28.60 -1.67
C GLY A 242 -7.75 -27.79 -1.81
N SER A 243 -6.90 -27.81 -0.78
CA SER A 243 -5.58 -27.16 -0.78
C SER A 243 -4.67 -27.75 -1.86
N ALA A 244 -4.57 -29.08 -1.94
CA ALA A 244 -3.73 -29.75 -2.92
C ALA A 244 -4.19 -29.49 -4.37
N ALA A 245 -5.50 -29.47 -4.60
CA ALA A 245 -6.07 -29.14 -5.91
C ALA A 245 -5.76 -27.69 -6.34
N MET A 246 -5.84 -26.72 -5.43
CA MET A 246 -5.50 -25.31 -5.69
C MET A 246 -4.01 -25.14 -6.00
N SER A 247 -3.14 -25.78 -5.22
CA SER A 247 -1.68 -25.77 -5.45
C SER A 247 -1.29 -26.38 -6.80
N ALA A 248 -2.05 -27.35 -7.31
CA ALA A 248 -1.82 -27.94 -8.63
C ALA A 248 -2.33 -27.09 -9.81
N MET A 249 -3.13 -26.03 -9.56
CA MET A 249 -3.64 -25.12 -10.59
C MET A 249 -2.80 -23.85 -10.78
N MET A 250 -1.90 -23.54 -9.84
CA MET A 250 -0.95 -22.44 -9.91
C MET A 250 0.32 -22.85 -10.68
#